data_AF-A0A933YM63-F1
#
_entry.id   AF-A0A933YM63-F1
#
_cell.length_a   1.000
_cell.length_b   1.000
_cell.length_c   1.000
_cell.angle_alpha   90.00
_cell.angle_beta   90.00
_cell.angle_gamma   90.00
#
_symmetry.space_group_name_H-M   'P 1'
#
loop_
_entity.id
_entity.type
_entity.pdbx_description
1 polymer ?
#
loop_
_entity_poly.entity_id
_entity_poly.type
_entity_poly.pdbx_seq_one_letter_code
_entity_poly.pdbx_strand_id
1 'polypeptide(L)' 'RLEGVKKPVKIAVLGCVVNGPGEASEADIGIAAGKGVGILYRKGVVIRKVKESEIVDVIVEEAKNFTPEEHN' A
#
# COMPACT_ATOMS: atom_id res chain seq x y z
N ARG A 1 -23.00 5.59 18.81
CA ARG A 1 -23.10 4.73 17.60
C ARG A 1 -22.29 5.43 16.52
N LEU A 2 -21.05 4.99 16.29
CA LEU A 2 -20.15 5.62 15.30
C LEU A 2 -20.47 5.05 13.91
N GLU A 3 -21.66 5.35 13.40
CA GLU A 3 -22.05 4.98 12.04
C GLU A 3 -21.36 5.94 11.06
N GLY A 4 -20.35 5.43 10.33
CA GLY A 4 -19.75 6.13 9.20
C GLY A 4 -18.33 6.69 9.39
N VAL A 5 -17.57 6.23 10.39
CA VAL A 5 -16.13 6.59 10.50
C VAL A 5 -15.36 5.91 9.36
N LYS A 6 -15.30 6.58 8.20
CA LYS A 6 -14.38 6.22 7.11
C LYS A 6 -12.96 6.51 7.61
N LYS A 7 -12.27 5.49 8.10
CA LYS A 7 -10.85 5.63 8.45
C LYS A 7 -10.07 5.95 7.16
N PRO A 8 -9.23 7.01 7.17
CA PRO A 8 -8.39 7.29 6.02
C PRO A 8 -7.39 6.14 5.83
N VAL A 9 -7.33 5.60 4.62
CA VAL A 9 -6.34 4.59 4.24
C VAL A 9 -5.02 5.30 3.94
N LYS A 10 -3.94 4.95 4.65
CA LYS A 10 -2.61 5.50 4.36
C LYS A 10 -1.97 4.73 3.22
N ILE A 11 -1.78 5.41 2.08
CA ILE A 11 -1.12 4.85 0.89
C ILE A 11 0.23 5.54 0.69
N ALA A 12 1.32 4.76 0.63
CA ALA A 12 2.67 5.25 0.36
C ALA A 12 3.16 4.79 -1.02
N VAL A 13 3.62 5.72 -1.86
CA VAL A 13 4.18 5.43 -3.19
C VAL A 13 5.61 5.96 -3.22
N LEU A 14 6.57 5.05 -3.24
CA LEU A 14 7.99 5.37 -3.10
C LEU A 14 8.73 5.01 -4.39
N GLY A 15 9.43 5.97 -4.98
CA GLY A 15 10.18 5.80 -6.24
C GLY A 15 11.52 5.09 -6.11
N CYS A 16 11.85 4.55 -4.94
CA CYS A 16 13.11 3.84 -4.70
C CYS A 16 12.98 2.79 -3.57
N VAL A 17 13.38 1.55 -3.85
CA VAL A 17 13.32 0.39 -2.93
C VAL A 17 14.24 0.52 -1.70
N VAL A 18 15.12 1.52 -1.68
CA VAL A 18 16.17 1.66 -0.64
C VAL A 18 15.62 2.18 0.69
N ASN A 19 14.70 3.15 0.65
CA ASN A 19 13.97 3.65 1.85
C ASN A 19 12.55 3.06 1.97
N GLY A 20 12.11 2.35 0.91
CA GLY A 20 10.81 1.70 0.79
C GLY A 20 10.29 0.93 2.03
N PRO A 21 11.10 0.08 2.69
CA PRO A 21 10.59 -0.83 3.72
C PRO A 21 10.13 -0.13 5.01
N GLY A 22 10.78 0.96 5.43
CA GLY A 22 10.45 1.69 6.66
C GLY A 22 9.15 2.47 6.51
N GLU A 23 9.06 3.27 5.45
CA GLU A 23 7.89 4.10 5.15
C GLU A 23 6.67 3.24 4.74
N ALA A 24 6.87 2.12 4.04
CA ALA A 24 5.79 1.19 3.70
C ALA A 24 5.30 0.35 4.90
N SER A 25 6.07 0.28 6.00
CA SER A 25 5.64 -0.40 7.24
C SER A 25 4.64 0.43 8.04
N GLU A 26 4.69 1.76 7.94
CA GLU A 26 3.73 2.64 8.60
C GLU A 26 2.46 2.88 7.76
N ALA A 27 2.47 2.46 6.50
CA ALA A 27 1.34 2.57 5.58
C ALA A 27 0.45 1.33 5.64
N ASP A 28 -0.86 1.55 5.45
CA ASP A 28 -1.82 0.47 5.26
C ASP A 28 -1.52 -0.29 3.97
N ILE A 29 -1.21 0.47 2.92
CA ILE A 29 -0.80 -0.01 1.60
C ILE A 29 0.43 0.78 1.16
N GLY A 30 1.50 0.09 0.79
CA GLY A 30 2.73 0.72 0.30
C GLY A 30 3.18 0.10 -1.01
N ILE A 31 3.76 0.89 -1.91
CA ILE A 31 4.47 0.36 -3.08
C ILE A 31 5.86 0.99 -3.18
N ALA A 32 6.87 0.13 -3.31
CA ALA A 32 8.23 0.56 -3.60
C ALA A 32 8.56 0.22 -5.05
N ALA A 33 8.60 1.23 -5.91
CA ALA A 33 8.95 1.11 -7.31
C ALA A 33 10.47 1.24 -7.52
N GLY A 34 11.02 0.47 -8.45
CA GLY A 34 12.41 0.59 -8.86
C GLY A 34 12.78 -0.41 -9.95
N LYS A 35 13.66 0.00 -10.87
CA LYS A 35 14.17 -0.85 -11.97
C LYS A 35 13.06 -1.54 -12.79
N GLY A 36 11.93 -0.86 -13.04
CA GLY A 36 10.82 -1.37 -13.83
C GLY A 36 9.88 -2.36 -13.10
N VAL A 37 10.07 -2.55 -11.79
CA VAL A 37 9.20 -3.39 -10.94
C VAL A 37 8.79 -2.65 -9.68
N GLY A 38 7.62 -2.99 -9.14
CA GLY A 38 7.12 -2.52 -7.85
C GLY A 38 7.00 -3.66 -6.85
N ILE A 39 7.27 -3.40 -5.58
CA ILE A 39 6.97 -4.32 -4.48
C ILE A 39 5.79 -3.75 -3.70
N LEU A 40 4.68 -4.49 -3.66
CA LEU A 40 3.50 -4.15 -2.87
C LEU A 40 3.68 -4.61 -1.42
N TYR A 41 3.38 -3.71 -0.49
CA TYR A 41 3.35 -3.90 0.94
C TYR A 41 1.94 -3.64 1.46
N ARG A 42 1.52 -4.39 2.48
CA ARG A 42 0.27 -4.16 3.20
C ARG A 42 0.54 -4.30 4.68
N LYS A 43 0.26 -3.26 5.47
CA LYS A 43 0.62 -3.18 6.90
C LYS A 43 2.08 -3.62 7.16
N GLY A 44 3.01 -3.18 6.30
CA GLY A 44 4.44 -3.54 6.35
C GLY A 44 4.84 -4.93 5.88
N VAL A 45 3.90 -5.78 5.46
CA VAL A 45 4.20 -7.11 4.94
C VAL A 45 4.26 -7.08 3.42
N VAL A 46 5.30 -7.68 2.83
CA VAL A 46 5.41 -7.85 1.38
C VAL A 46 4.33 -8.81 0.89
N ILE A 47 3.49 -8.35 -0.03
CA ILE A 47 2.40 -9.15 -0.62
C ILE A 47 2.84 -9.76 -1.94
N ARG A 48 3.24 -8.92 -2.91
CA ARG A 48 3.64 -9.37 -4.25
C ARG A 48 4.53 -8.36 -4.95
N LYS A 49 5.29 -8.84 -5.94
CA LYS A 49 5.96 -8.00 -6.94
C LYS A 49 5.02 -7.76 -8.11
N VAL A 50 5.02 -6.56 -8.65
CA VAL A 50 4.20 -6.14 -9.79
C VAL A 50 5.08 -5.43 -10.81
N LYS A 51 4.67 -5.38 -12.07
CA LYS A 51 5.38 -4.58 -13.08
C LYS A 51 5.08 -3.11 -12.86
N GLU A 52 6.01 -2.23 -13.22
CA GLU A 52 5.81 -0.78 -13.10
C GLU A 52 4.53 -0.30 -13.78
N SER A 53 4.20 -0.86 -14.94
CA SER A 53 2.98 -0.56 -15.70
C SER A 53 1.68 -0.94 -14.98
N GLU A 54 1.74 -1.87 -14.02
CA GLU A 54 0.58 -2.39 -13.28
C GLU A 54 0.46 -1.75 -11.88
N ILE A 55 1.44 -0.95 -11.46
CA ILE A 55 1.50 -0.35 -10.12
C ILE A 55 0.23 0.44 -9.81
N VAL A 56 -0.20 1.30 -10.74
CA VAL A 56 -1.36 2.18 -10.54
C VAL A 56 -2.64 1.37 -10.37
N ASP A 57 -2.89 0.42 -11.27
CA ASP A 57 -4.07 -0.45 -11.22
C ASP A 57 -4.12 -1.25 -9.91
N VAL A 58 -2.99 -1.82 -9.50
CA VAL A 58 -2.86 -2.61 -8.27
C VAL A 58 -3.12 -1.76 -7.03
N ILE A 59 -2.62 -0.53 -6.96
CA ILE A 59 -2.89 0.35 -5.82
C ILE A 59 -4.38 0.70 -5.74
N VAL A 60 -5.02 0.99 -6.88
CA VAL A 60 -6.44 1.32 -6.93
C VAL A 60 -7.30 0.11 -6.53
N GLU A 61 -6.95 -1.08 -7.00
CA GLU A 61 -7.58 -2.34 -6.62
C GLU A 61 -7.43 -2.60 -5.13
N GLU A 62 -6.22 -2.49 -4.58
CA GLU A 62 -5.97 -2.69 -3.15
C GLU A 62 -6.68 -1.63 -2.32
N ALA A 63 -6.67 -0.36 -2.70
CA ALA A 63 -7.38 0.69 -1.97
C ALA A 63 -8.90 0.47 -1.94
N LYS A 64 -9.49 -0.11 -3.01
CA LYS A 64 -10.90 -0.48 -3.07
C LYS A 64 -11.22 -1.71 -2.22
N ASN A 65 -10.33 -2.70 -2.21
CA ASN A 65 -10.49 -3.95 -1.45
C ASN A 65 -10.07 -3.79 0.02
N PHE A 66 -9.31 -2.74 0.35
CA PHE A 66 -8.86 -2.46 1.68
C PHE A 66 -9.98 -1.84 2.50
N THR A 67 -10.60 -2.69 3.31
CA THR A 67 -11.46 -2.23 4.39
C THR A 67 -10.56 -2.01 5.61
N PRO A 68 -10.41 -0.77 6.11
CA PRO A 68 -9.64 -0.51 7.32
C PRO A 68 -10.32 -1.24 8.49
N GLU A 69 -9.76 -2.38 8.88
CA GLU A 69 -10.24 -3.15 10.02
C GLU A 69 -10.20 -2.26 11.28
N GLU A 70 -11.25 -2.33 12.08
CA GLU A 70 -11.26 -1.70 13.39
C GLU A 70 -10.16 -2.33 14.25
N HIS A 71 -9.03 -1.63 14.40
CA HIS A 71 -8.20 -1.78 15.59
C HIS A 71 -9.12 -1.49 16.79
N ASN A 72 -9.52 -2.56 17.49
CA ASN A 72 -10.04 -2.49 18.85
C ASN A 72 -8.94 -2.08 19.81
#